data_AF-A0A2D9IN67-F1
#
_entry.id   AF-A0A2D9IN67-F1
#
_cell.length_a   1.000
_cell.length_b   1.000
_cell.length_c   1.000
_cell.angle_alpha   90.00
_cell.angle_beta   90.00
_cell.angle_gamma   90.00
#
_symmetry.space_group_name_H-M   'P 1'
#
loop_
_entity.id
_entity.type
_entity.pdbx_description
1 polymer ?
#
loop_
_entity_poly.entity_id
_entity_poly.type
_entity_poly.pdbx_seq_one_letter_code
_entity_poly.pdbx_strand_id
1 'polypeptide(L)'
;MTKRSQGLRSGSRHKLSRSFKEKGLSPITRSLQTFEVGDTVNVVIDPSYQKGQPHHRFHGLTGKVTGNQGKAYVVSTRVGKMLKELIIRPEHLRKAK
;
A
#
# COMPACT_ATOMS: atom_id res chain seq x y z
N MET A 1 27.20 19.96 -1.05
CA MET A 1 25.92 19.44 -0.51
C MET A 1 26.12 18.00 -0.05
N THR A 2 25.71 17.66 1.16
CA THR A 2 25.89 16.31 1.73
C THR A 2 24.87 15.33 1.14
N LYS A 3 25.30 14.09 0.83
CA LYS A 3 24.45 13.06 0.23
C LYS A 3 23.35 12.63 1.21
N ARG A 4 22.08 12.66 0.77
CA ARG A 4 20.95 12.20 1.58
C ARG A 4 20.90 10.67 1.66
N SER A 5 20.42 10.15 2.78
CA SER A 5 20.14 8.73 3.00
C SER A 5 19.11 8.18 2.01
N GLN A 6 19.30 6.94 1.55
CA GLN A 6 18.41 6.24 0.59
C GLN A 6 17.60 5.10 1.25
N GLY A 7 17.34 5.20 2.55
CA GLY A 7 16.57 4.19 3.27
C GLY A 7 15.09 4.17 2.88
N LEU A 8 14.39 3.12 3.33
CA LEU A 8 12.96 2.85 3.03
C LEU A 8 11.99 3.98 3.39
N ARG A 9 12.39 4.90 4.26
CA ARG A 9 11.57 6.04 4.71
C ARG A 9 12.08 7.40 4.22
N SER A 10 13.10 7.42 3.35
CA SER A 10 13.63 8.68 2.82
C SER A 10 12.56 9.46 2.04
N GLY A 11 12.37 10.74 2.38
CA GLY A 11 11.37 11.60 1.71
C GLY A 11 9.90 11.18 1.91
N SER A 12 9.61 10.34 2.91
CA SER A 12 8.26 9.77 3.10
C SER A 12 7.39 10.54 4.11
N ARG A 13 7.93 11.58 4.77
CA ARG A 13 7.27 12.30 5.89
C ARG A 13 5.81 12.64 5.62
N HIS A 14 5.51 13.30 4.50
CA HIS A 14 4.14 13.72 4.18
C HIS A 14 3.26 12.53 3.75
N LYS A 15 3.81 11.55 3.01
CA LYS A 15 3.07 10.36 2.55
C LYS A 15 2.66 9.44 3.69
N LEU A 16 3.45 9.40 4.76
CA LEU A 16 3.21 8.56 5.93
C LEU A 16 2.64 9.34 7.12
N SER A 17 2.39 10.64 6.96
CA SER A 17 1.72 11.45 7.98
C SER A 17 0.21 11.39 7.78
N ARG A 18 -0.52 11.41 8.88
CA ARG A 18 -1.99 11.48 8.89
C ARG A 18 -2.47 12.84 9.39
N SER A 19 -3.69 13.20 9.00
CA SER A 19 -4.39 14.35 9.58
C SER A 19 -4.63 14.13 11.06
N PHE A 20 -4.72 15.20 11.84
CA PHE A 20 -4.93 15.16 13.28
C PHE A 20 -6.14 14.29 13.67
N LYS A 21 -7.25 14.40 12.93
CA LYS A 21 -8.50 13.65 13.16
C LYS A 21 -8.42 12.17 12.79
N GLU A 22 -7.46 11.79 11.96
CA GLU A 22 -7.28 10.42 11.46
C GLU A 22 -6.16 9.67 12.20
N LYS A 23 -5.56 10.31 13.22
CA LYS A 23 -4.56 9.68 14.08
C LYS A 23 -5.21 8.56 14.90
N GLY A 24 -4.44 7.51 15.16
CA GLY A 24 -4.90 6.34 15.92
C GLY A 24 -5.05 5.10 15.05
N LEU A 25 -5.72 4.08 15.60
CA LEU A 25 -5.96 2.84 14.87
C LEU A 25 -6.96 3.09 13.74
N SER A 26 -6.68 2.52 12.57
CA SER A 26 -7.65 2.57 11.48
C SER A 26 -8.81 1.60 11.69
N PRO A 27 -9.99 1.89 11.09
CA PRO A 27 -11.17 1.04 11.23
C PRO A 27 -10.89 -0.42 10.89
N ILE A 28 -11.42 -1.32 11.72
CA ILE A 28 -11.25 -2.78 11.60
C ILE A 28 -11.79 -3.29 10.25
N THR A 29 -12.80 -2.62 9.70
CA THR A 29 -13.37 -2.91 8.38
C THR A 29 -12.32 -2.98 7.27
N ARG A 30 -11.24 -2.20 7.35
CA ARG A 30 -10.14 -2.23 6.38
C ARG A 30 -9.32 -3.52 6.45
N SER A 31 -9.14 -4.09 7.64
CA SER A 31 -8.41 -5.35 7.83
C SER A 31 -9.23 -6.57 7.41
N LEU A 32 -10.55 -6.49 7.53
CA LEU A 32 -11.47 -7.57 7.18
C LEU A 32 -11.89 -7.56 5.70
N GLN A 33 -11.51 -6.53 4.95
CA GLN A 33 -11.88 -6.41 3.54
C GLN A 33 -11.25 -7.54 2.71
N THR A 34 -12.10 -8.23 1.94
CA THR A 34 -11.69 -9.26 1.00
C THR A 34 -11.60 -8.70 -0.42
N PHE A 35 -10.68 -9.24 -1.21
CA PHE A 35 -10.50 -8.90 -2.62
C PHE A 35 -10.44 -10.18 -3.45
N GLU A 36 -11.06 -10.14 -4.62
CA GLU A 36 -11.05 -11.28 -5.54
C GLU A 36 -9.96 -11.11 -6.61
N VAL A 37 -9.57 -12.23 -7.23
CA VAL A 37 -8.62 -12.20 -8.34
C VAL A 37 -9.26 -11.46 -9.51
N GLY A 38 -8.54 -10.50 -10.08
CA GLY A 38 -9.03 -9.63 -11.14
C GLY A 38 -9.59 -8.29 -10.65
N ASP A 39 -9.83 -8.13 -9.34
CA ASP A 39 -10.24 -6.83 -8.78
C ASP A 39 -9.16 -5.77 -9.03
N THR A 40 -9.62 -4.58 -9.41
CA THR A 40 -8.75 -3.41 -9.53
C THR A 40 -8.66 -2.72 -8.17
N VAL A 41 -7.44 -2.52 -7.69
CA VAL A 41 -7.17 -1.98 -6.35
C VAL A 41 -6.16 -0.85 -6.38
N ASN A 42 -6.39 0.15 -5.53
CA ASN A 42 -5.48 1.25 -5.29
C ASN A 42 -4.62 0.96 -4.07
N VAL A 43 -3.32 1.18 -4.21
CA VAL A 43 -2.33 1.00 -3.13
C VAL A 43 -2.27 2.28 -2.30
N VAL A 44 -3.01 2.30 -1.19
CA VAL A 44 -3.07 3.43 -0.25
C VAL A 44 -2.50 3.00 1.08
N ILE A 45 -1.26 3.40 1.31
CA ILE A 45 -0.53 3.07 2.53
C ILE A 45 -1.23 3.68 3.76
N ASP A 46 -1.75 2.80 4.61
CA ASP A 46 -2.11 3.09 5.99
C ASP A 46 -0.89 3.10 6.94
N PRO A 47 -0.46 4.24 7.50
CA PRO A 47 0.72 4.30 8.39
C PRO A 47 0.50 3.70 9.78
N SER A 48 -0.76 3.51 10.20
CA SER A 48 -1.07 2.93 11.52
C SER A 48 -0.75 1.44 11.58
N TYR A 49 -0.69 0.78 10.42
CA TYR A 49 -0.25 -0.60 10.28
C TYR A 49 1.11 -0.65 9.61
N GLN A 50 2.11 -1.21 10.29
CA GLN A 50 3.48 -1.32 9.74
C GLN A 50 3.70 -2.65 8.99
N LYS A 51 2.94 -3.68 9.35
CA LYS A 51 3.06 -5.02 8.78
C LYS A 51 2.35 -5.07 7.42
N GLY A 52 3.00 -5.67 6.42
CA GLY A 52 2.42 -5.82 5.07
C GLY A 52 2.38 -4.52 4.25
N GLN A 53 3.14 -3.51 4.70
CA GLN A 53 3.24 -2.22 4.04
C GLN A 53 4.17 -2.31 2.82
N PRO A 54 3.74 -1.83 1.63
CA PRO A 54 4.62 -1.73 0.47
C PRO A 54 5.59 -0.55 0.60
N HIS A 55 6.64 -0.56 -0.21
CA HIS A 55 7.54 0.60 -0.31
C HIS A 55 6.76 1.87 -0.69
N HIS A 56 7.04 3.00 -0.04
CA HIS A 56 6.32 4.27 -0.21
C HIS A 56 6.34 4.84 -1.65
N ARG A 57 7.19 4.29 -2.52
CA ARG A 57 7.21 4.57 -3.97
C ARG A 57 5.95 4.11 -4.67
N PHE A 58 5.33 3.02 -4.20
CA PHE A 58 4.12 2.44 -4.81
C PHE A 58 2.82 3.05 -4.29
N HIS A 59 2.91 4.02 -3.36
CA HIS A 59 1.74 4.72 -2.86
C HIS A 59 1.03 5.49 -3.97
N GLY A 60 -0.28 5.32 -4.08
CA GLY A 60 -1.14 5.97 -5.07
C GLY A 60 -1.20 5.27 -6.43
N LEU A 61 -0.53 4.12 -6.58
CA LEU A 61 -0.64 3.33 -7.81
C LEU A 61 -1.88 2.44 -7.76
N THR A 62 -2.42 2.17 -8.95
CA THR A 62 -3.51 1.22 -9.18
C THR A 62 -2.96 -0.05 -9.81
N GLY A 63 -3.42 -1.20 -9.35
CA GLY A 63 -3.03 -2.50 -9.86
C GLY A 63 -4.20 -3.49 -9.88
N LYS A 64 -3.92 -4.71 -10.34
CA LYS A 64 -4.88 -5.81 -10.33
C LYS A 64 -4.42 -6.90 -9.38
N VAL A 65 -5.36 -7.43 -8.59
CA VAL A 65 -5.10 -8.59 -7.73
C VAL A 65 -4.91 -9.83 -8.60
N THR A 66 -3.74 -10.46 -8.51
CA THR A 66 -3.43 -11.70 -9.25
C THR A 66 -3.63 -12.95 -8.39
N GLY A 67 -3.57 -12.80 -7.06
CA GLY A 67 -3.73 -13.92 -6.13
C GLY A 67 -3.63 -13.48 -4.68
N ASN A 68 -3.62 -14.46 -3.79
CA ASN A 68 -3.41 -14.29 -2.36
C ASN A 68 -2.17 -15.09 -1.90
N GLN A 69 -1.49 -14.57 -0.88
CA GLN A 69 -0.39 -15.25 -0.20
C GLN A 69 -0.59 -15.09 1.31
N GLY A 70 -1.15 -16.13 1.93
CA GLY A 70 -1.54 -16.10 3.34
C GLY A 70 -2.60 -15.01 3.60
N LYS A 71 -2.28 -14.04 4.45
CA LYS A 71 -3.17 -12.90 4.78
C LYS A 71 -2.98 -11.69 3.85
N ALA A 72 -2.04 -11.77 2.92
CA ALA A 72 -1.73 -10.70 1.98
C ALA A 72 -2.24 -11.04 0.57
N TYR A 73 -2.37 -10.03 -0.26
CA TYR A 73 -2.72 -10.14 -1.66
C TYR A 73 -1.50 -9.81 -2.53
N VAL A 74 -1.40 -10.52 -3.64
CA VAL A 74 -0.42 -10.23 -4.69
C VAL A 74 -1.09 -9.27 -5.67
N VAL A 75 -0.54 -8.07 -5.78
CA VAL A 75 -1.04 -7.02 -6.66
C VAL A 75 -0.03 -6.76 -7.76
N SER A 76 -0.45 -6.96 -9.00
CA SER A 76 0.31 -6.58 -10.19
C SER A 76 0.10 -5.09 -10.48
N THR A 77 1.18 -4.32 -10.42
CA THR A 77 1.16 -2.87 -10.61
C THR A 77 2.22 -2.48 -11.62
N ARG A 78 1.90 -1.51 -12.48
CA ARG A 78 2.84 -0.98 -13.47
C ARG A 78 3.59 0.23 -12.90
N VAL A 79 4.92 0.21 -12.99
CA VAL A 79 5.78 1.36 -12.68
C VAL A 79 6.51 1.75 -13.96
N GLY A 80 6.00 2.79 -14.62
CA GLY A 80 6.46 3.19 -15.94
C GLY A 80 6.22 2.09 -16.97
N LYS A 81 7.30 1.46 -17.47
CA LYS A 81 7.21 0.36 -18.44
C LYS A 81 7.31 -1.03 -17.81
N MET A 82 7.70 -1.13 -16.54
CA MET A 82 7.89 -2.42 -15.87
C MET A 82 6.64 -2.83 -15.09
N LEU A 83 6.29 -4.11 -15.20
CA LEU A 83 5.33 -4.76 -14.31
C LEU A 83 6.04 -5.21 -13.04
N LYS A 84 5.42 -4.96 -11.89
CA LYS A 84 5.92 -5.38 -10.58
C LYS A 84 4.80 -6.00 -9.78
N GLU A 85 5.12 -7.06 -9.08
CA GLU A 85 4.22 -7.70 -8.12
C GLU A 85 4.53 -7.19 -6.71
N LEU A 86 3.48 -6.87 -5.98
CA LEU A 86 3.55 -6.33 -4.64
C LEU A 86 2.75 -7.24 -3.71
N ILE A 87 3.36 -7.67 -2.61
CA ILE A 87 2.69 -8.43 -1.56
C ILE A 87 2.20 -7.43 -0.52
N ILE A 88 0.89 -7.21 -0.47
CA ILE A 88 0.28 -6.14 0.32
C ILE A 88 -0.90 -6.69 1.11
N ARG A 89 -1.02 -6.30 2.38
CA ARG A 89 -2.18 -6.65 3.20
C ARG A 89 -3.40 -5.75 2.92
N PRO A 90 -4.63 -6.21 3.17
CA PRO A 90 -5.85 -5.47 2.85
C PRO A 90 -5.93 -4.08 3.47
N GLU A 91 -5.27 -3.82 4.60
CA GLU A 91 -5.27 -2.49 5.25
C GLU A 91 -4.77 -1.38 4.31
N HIS A 92 -3.83 -1.71 3.43
CA HIS A 92 -3.21 -0.79 2.49
C HIS A 92 -3.83 -0.83 1.08
N LEU A 93 -4.93 -1.55 0.90
CA LEU A 93 -5.63 -1.65 -0.38
C LEU A 93 -6.98 -0.95 -0.30
N ARG A 94 -7.40 -0.36 -1.42
CA ARG A 94 -8.75 0.19 -1.60
C ARG A 94 -9.30 -0.33 -2.91
N LYS A 95 -10.51 -0.86 -2.91
CA LYS A 95 -11.18 -1.27 -4.15
C LYS A 95 -11.37 -0.05 -5.05
N ALA A 96 -10.86 -0.11 -6.27
CA ALA A 96 -11.19 0.87 -7.29
C ALA A 96 -12.57 0.51 -7.86
N LYS A 97 -13.42 1.51 -8.09
CA LYS A 97 -14.72 1.33 -8.73
C LYS A 97 -14.53 1.16 -10.23
#